data_AF-A0A2H9ZS06-F1
#
_entry.id   AF-A0A2H9ZS06-F1
#
_cell.length_a   1.000
_cell.length_b   1.000
_cell.length_c   1.000
_cell.angle_alpha   90.00
_cell.angle_beta   90.00
_cell.angle_gamma   90.00
#
_symmetry.space_group_name_H-M   'P 1'
#
loop_
_entity.id
_entity.type
_entity.pdbx_description
1 polymer ?
#
loop_
_entity_poly.entity_id
_entity_poly.type
_entity_poly.pdbx_seq_one_letter_code
_entity_poly.pdbx_strand_id
1 'polypeptide(L)'
;MLIHDYELFEMHPNESIKDMFTRFTNITNDLISLGKIFTNEELVRKVLRCLPRDYDAKATVIVEARDLSTLELDMLLGSLTTYELEMKRKRKKNEEDESAKKKKTLALKVSTPTSSASDTNSSENDEEKLKDEIALISRRFDTLMKKKRHLFRRSQRKYIRFDRIL
;
A
#
# COMPACT_ATOMS: atom_id res chain seq x y z
N MET A 1 -17.50 -38.28 -10.24
CA MET A 1 -17.89 -36.93 -9.80
C MET A 1 -16.88 -36.36 -8.81
N LEU A 2 -16.68 -36.94 -7.62
CA LEU A 2 -15.79 -36.36 -6.61
C LEU A 2 -14.30 -36.20 -6.99
N ILE A 3 -13.74 -37.13 -7.77
CA ILE A 3 -12.35 -37.02 -8.27
C ILE A 3 -12.21 -35.81 -9.21
N HIS A 4 -13.25 -35.55 -10.03
CA HIS A 4 -13.26 -34.40 -10.93
C HIS A 4 -13.32 -33.09 -10.13
N ASP A 5 -14.14 -33.04 -9.08
CA ASP A 5 -14.26 -31.88 -8.20
C ASP A 5 -12.94 -31.58 -7.48
N TYR A 6 -12.20 -32.61 -7.06
CA TYR A 6 -10.85 -32.46 -6.54
C TYR A 6 -9.87 -31.98 -7.61
N GLU A 7 -9.89 -32.53 -8.82
CA GLU A 7 -8.97 -32.15 -9.89
C GLU A 7 -9.14 -30.70 -10.34
N LEU A 8 -10.38 -30.23 -10.46
CA LEU A 8 -10.75 -28.86 -10.82
C LEU A 8 -10.89 -27.91 -9.61
N PHE A 9 -10.57 -28.37 -8.40
CA PHE A 9 -10.70 -27.55 -7.21
C PHE A 9 -9.88 -26.26 -7.36
N GLU A 10 -10.52 -25.12 -7.16
CA GLU A 10 -9.91 -23.79 -7.20
C GLU A 10 -10.55 -22.90 -6.13
N MET A 11 -9.77 -21.96 -5.61
CA MET A 11 -10.26 -20.96 -4.67
C MET A 11 -11.18 -19.97 -5.39
N HIS A 12 -12.33 -19.67 -4.79
CA HIS A 12 -13.26 -18.68 -5.36
C HIS A 12 -12.82 -17.23 -5.03
N PRO A 13 -13.15 -16.23 -5.87
CA PRO A 13 -12.65 -14.86 -5.72
C PRO A 13 -13.10 -14.12 -4.45
N ASN A 14 -14.23 -14.52 -3.86
CA ASN A 14 -14.78 -13.90 -2.64
C ASN A 14 -14.68 -14.80 -1.41
N GLU A 15 -13.90 -15.87 -1.51
CA GLU A 15 -13.76 -16.86 -0.46
C GLU A 15 -12.52 -16.59 0.38
N SER A 16 -12.60 -16.83 1.70
CA SER A 16 -11.42 -16.76 2.56
C SER A 16 -10.59 -18.03 2.45
N ILE A 17 -9.31 -17.94 2.79
CA ILE A 17 -8.41 -19.11 2.77
C ILE A 17 -8.92 -20.22 3.69
N LYS A 18 -9.54 -19.85 4.82
CA LYS A 18 -10.09 -20.79 5.78
C LYS A 18 -11.29 -21.55 5.20
N ASP A 19 -12.16 -20.86 4.47
CA ASP A 19 -13.33 -21.48 3.84
C ASP A 19 -12.90 -22.44 2.73
N MET A 20 -11.93 -22.02 1.91
CA MET A 20 -11.32 -22.85 0.87
C MET A 20 -10.70 -24.11 1.47
N PHE A 21 -9.92 -23.98 2.54
CA PHE A 21 -9.34 -25.14 3.24
C PHE A 21 -10.40 -26.09 3.79
N THR A 22 -11.51 -25.55 4.30
CA THR A 22 -12.60 -26.38 4.82
C THR A 22 -13.24 -27.21 3.71
N ARG A 23 -13.51 -26.60 2.55
CA ARG A 23 -14.03 -27.33 1.37
C ARG A 23 -13.03 -28.36 0.85
N PHE A 24 -11.74 -28.00 0.81
CA PHE A 24 -10.67 -28.90 0.41
C PHE A 24 -10.62 -30.14 1.31
N THR A 25 -10.62 -29.94 2.63
CA THR A 25 -10.59 -31.01 3.63
C THR A 25 -11.80 -31.93 3.51
N ASN A 26 -13.00 -31.37 3.27
CA ASN A 26 -14.21 -32.18 3.07
C ASN A 26 -14.06 -33.10 1.84
N ILE A 27 -13.64 -32.56 0.70
CA ILE A 27 -13.43 -33.36 -0.53
C ILE A 27 -12.35 -34.43 -0.32
N THR A 28 -11.25 -34.10 0.35
CA THR A 28 -10.18 -35.08 0.63
C THR A 28 -10.64 -36.16 1.60
N ASN A 29 -11.39 -35.81 2.63
CA ASN A 29 -11.94 -36.78 3.58
C ASN A 29 -12.91 -37.74 2.89
N ASP A 30 -13.77 -37.22 2.02
CA ASP A 30 -14.68 -38.03 1.21
C ASP A 30 -13.89 -38.97 0.28
N LEU A 31 -12.83 -38.49 -0.38
CA LEU A 31 -11.95 -39.34 -1.22
C LEU A 31 -11.19 -40.40 -0.41
N ILE A 32 -10.75 -40.07 0.80
CA ILE A 32 -10.11 -41.02 1.72
C ILE A 32 -11.10 -42.11 2.13
N SER A 33 -12.36 -41.74 2.42
CA SER A 33 -13.41 -42.70 2.76
C SER A 33 -13.74 -43.67 1.62
N LEU A 34 -13.50 -43.24 0.36
CA LEU A 34 -13.62 -44.07 -0.84
C LEU A 34 -12.37 -44.92 -1.11
N GLY A 35 -11.36 -44.88 -0.23
CA GLY A 35 -10.15 -45.70 -0.31
C GLY A 35 -8.97 -45.05 -1.04
N LYS A 36 -9.03 -43.75 -1.36
CA LYS A 36 -7.90 -43.03 -1.95
C LYS A 36 -6.90 -42.65 -0.86
N ILE A 37 -5.63 -42.96 -1.09
CA ILE A 37 -4.54 -42.60 -0.17
C ILE A 37 -3.86 -41.35 -0.71
N PHE A 38 -3.69 -40.34 0.14
CA PHE A 38 -2.96 -39.13 -0.18
C PHE A 38 -1.72 -39.03 0.70
N THR A 39 -0.60 -38.66 0.10
CA THR A 39 0.57 -38.22 0.83
C THR A 39 0.42 -36.76 1.25
N ASN A 40 1.07 -36.36 2.35
CA ASN A 40 1.04 -34.97 2.81
C ASN A 40 1.56 -34.02 1.70
N GLU A 41 2.61 -34.43 0.99
CA GLU A 41 3.20 -33.67 -0.10
C GLU A 41 2.22 -33.40 -1.26
N GLU A 42 1.38 -34.39 -1.61
CA GLU A 42 0.34 -34.24 -2.63
C GLU A 42 -0.74 -33.26 -2.19
N LEU A 43 -1.18 -33.33 -0.93
CA LEU A 43 -2.18 -32.41 -0.39
C LEU A 43 -1.65 -30.98 -0.38
N VAL A 44 -0.44 -30.76 0.13
CA VAL A 44 0.21 -29.45 0.18
C VAL A 44 0.37 -28.88 -1.24
N ARG A 45 0.94 -29.65 -2.18
CA ARG A 45 1.07 -29.19 -3.57
C ARG A 45 -0.28 -28.89 -4.21
N LYS A 46 -1.29 -29.69 -3.90
CA LYS A 46 -2.64 -29.47 -4.43
C LYS A 46 -3.20 -28.14 -3.95
N VAL A 47 -3.18 -27.89 -2.63
CA VAL A 47 -3.64 -26.61 -2.05
C VAL A 47 -2.91 -25.43 -2.68
N LEU A 48 -1.59 -25.51 -2.81
CA LEU A 48 -0.79 -24.44 -3.42
C LEU A 48 -1.18 -24.17 -4.89
N ARG A 49 -1.54 -25.20 -5.65
CA ARG A 49 -1.97 -25.07 -7.06
C ARG A 49 -3.39 -24.52 -7.21
N CYS A 50 -4.23 -24.67 -6.20
CA CYS A 50 -5.61 -24.18 -6.18
C CYS A 50 -5.72 -22.71 -5.75
N LEU A 51 -4.62 -22.09 -5.31
CA LEU A 51 -4.58 -20.69 -4.91
C LEU A 51 -4.62 -19.74 -6.13
N PRO A 52 -5.16 -18.52 -5.97
CA PRO A 52 -5.12 -17.50 -7.01
C PRO A 52 -3.70 -16.99 -7.26
N ARG A 53 -3.50 -16.37 -8.43
CA ARG A 53 -2.22 -15.76 -8.86
C ARG A 53 -1.60 -14.78 -7.87
N ASP A 54 -2.43 -14.08 -7.08
CA ASP A 54 -1.98 -13.17 -6.02
C ASP A 54 -1.10 -13.85 -4.94
N TYR A 55 -1.17 -15.19 -4.86
CA TYR A 55 -0.43 -16.03 -3.93
C TYR A 55 0.77 -16.72 -4.56
N ASP A 56 1.00 -16.59 -5.87
CA ASP A 56 2.09 -17.28 -6.60
C ASP A 56 3.45 -17.02 -5.94
N ALA A 57 3.76 -15.75 -5.65
CA ALA A 57 5.02 -15.37 -5.00
C ALA A 57 5.20 -16.05 -3.64
N LYS A 58 4.12 -16.22 -2.87
CA LYS A 58 4.17 -16.89 -1.56
C LYS A 58 4.27 -18.41 -1.73
N ALA A 59 3.55 -18.97 -2.70
CA ALA A 59 3.58 -20.39 -3.02
C ALA A 59 4.99 -20.84 -3.46
N THR A 60 5.64 -20.09 -4.35
CA THR A 60 7.02 -20.36 -4.79
C THR A 60 7.98 -20.37 -3.61
N VAL A 61 7.92 -19.36 -2.73
CA VAL A 61 8.79 -19.31 -1.55
C VAL A 61 8.55 -20.49 -0.61
N ILE A 62 7.31 -20.95 -0.46
CA ILE A 62 7.02 -22.13 0.38
C ILE A 62 7.59 -23.39 -0.25
N VAL A 63 7.43 -23.58 -1.57
CA VAL A 63 7.98 -24.72 -2.31
C VAL A 63 9.51 -24.75 -2.26
N GLU A 64 10.16 -23.59 -2.32
CA GLU A 64 11.62 -23.48 -2.31
C GLU A 64 12.23 -23.54 -0.89
N ALA A 65 11.55 -23.01 0.12
CA ALA A 65 12.11 -22.85 1.46
C ALA A 65 11.75 -23.97 2.45
N ARG A 66 10.77 -24.84 2.13
CA ARG A 66 10.27 -25.88 3.03
C ARG A 66 10.20 -27.22 2.33
N ASP A 67 10.51 -28.28 3.07
CA ASP A 67 10.26 -29.65 2.62
C ASP A 67 8.75 -29.96 2.68
N LEU A 68 8.14 -30.09 1.51
CA LEU A 68 6.70 -30.31 1.32
C LEU A 68 6.19 -31.61 2.00
N SER A 69 7.06 -32.59 2.21
CA SER A 69 6.75 -33.84 2.90
C SER A 69 6.61 -33.69 4.42
N THR A 70 7.31 -32.71 5.01
CA THR A 70 7.30 -32.43 6.46
C THR A 70 6.34 -31.30 6.84
N LEU A 71 5.90 -30.51 5.85
CA LEU A 71 5.02 -29.38 6.09
C LEU A 71 3.60 -29.86 6.42
N GLU A 72 3.12 -29.54 7.63
CA GLU A 72 1.75 -29.81 8.02
C GLU A 72 0.76 -28.84 7.34
N LEU A 73 -0.43 -29.33 6.99
CA LEU A 73 -1.49 -28.51 6.40
C LEU A 73 -1.90 -27.34 7.30
N ASP A 74 -1.90 -27.53 8.61
CA ASP A 74 -2.23 -26.48 9.57
C ASP A 74 -1.20 -25.35 9.57
N MET A 75 0.09 -25.70 9.43
CA MET A 75 1.16 -24.70 9.28
C MET A 75 1.02 -23.94 7.96
N LEU A 76 0.66 -24.63 6.87
CA LEU A 76 0.39 -24.02 5.58
C LEU A 76 -0.79 -23.04 5.67
N LEU A 77 -1.89 -23.46 6.29
CA LEU A 77 -3.06 -22.63 6.54
C LEU A 77 -2.70 -21.38 7.37
N GLY A 78 -1.91 -21.54 8.44
CA GLY A 78 -1.43 -20.42 9.26
C GLY A 78 -0.57 -19.42 8.46
N SER A 79 0.34 -19.91 7.62
CA SER A 79 1.17 -19.06 6.75
C SER A 79 0.33 -18.29 5.73
N LEU A 80 -0.63 -18.96 5.10
CA LEU A 80 -1.50 -18.39 4.07
C LEU A 80 -2.48 -17.37 4.66
N THR A 81 -3.13 -17.66 5.78
CA THR A 81 -4.03 -16.72 6.48
C THR A 81 -3.30 -15.48 6.97
N THR A 82 -2.06 -15.62 7.44
CA THR A 82 -1.21 -14.47 7.80
C THR A 82 -0.91 -13.60 6.59
N TYR A 83 -0.61 -14.19 5.44
CA TYR A 83 -0.37 -13.48 4.19
C TYR A 83 -1.62 -12.76 3.68
N GLU A 84 -2.80 -13.39 3.77
CA GLU A 84 -4.09 -12.75 3.44
C GLU A 84 -4.32 -11.48 4.27
N LEU A 85 -4.05 -11.56 5.58
CA LEU A 85 -4.17 -10.44 6.50
C LEU A 85 -3.17 -9.33 6.18
N GLU A 86 -1.93 -9.68 5.83
CA GLU A 86 -0.89 -8.73 5.43
C GLU A 86 -1.25 -8.02 4.12
N MET A 87 -1.75 -8.75 3.12
CA MET A 87 -2.25 -8.19 1.87
C MET A 87 -3.41 -7.21 2.10
N LYS A 88 -4.37 -7.58 2.94
CA LYS A 88 -5.48 -6.69 3.35
C LYS A 88 -4.96 -5.42 4.03
N ARG A 89 -3.94 -5.51 4.90
CA ARG A 89 -3.30 -4.34 5.54
C ARG A 89 -2.57 -3.44 4.53
N LYS A 90 -1.83 -4.03 3.58
CA LYS A 90 -1.13 -3.30 2.52
C LYS A 90 -2.10 -2.55 1.61
N ARG A 91 -3.22 -3.18 1.22
CA ARG A 91 -4.29 -2.54 0.44
C ARG A 91 -4.88 -1.32 1.16
N LYS A 92 -5.21 -1.44 2.45
CA LYS A 92 -5.70 -0.32 3.28
C LYS A 92 -4.70 0.84 3.39
N LYS A 93 -3.41 0.54 3.61
CA LYS A 93 -2.37 1.58 3.66
C LYS A 93 -2.23 2.33 2.34
N ASN A 94 -2.27 1.62 1.21
CA ASN A 94 -2.20 2.25 -0.11
C ASN A 94 -3.40 3.17 -0.38
N GLU A 95 -4.60 2.81 0.08
CA GLU A 95 -5.79 3.68 -0.01
C GLU A 95 -5.66 4.94 0.87
N GLU A 96 -5.12 4.80 2.09
CA GLU A 96 -4.84 5.95 2.96
C GLU A 96 -3.78 6.89 2.34
N ASP A 97 -2.70 6.35 1.78
CA ASP A 97 -1.63 7.13 1.14
C ASP A 97 -2.09 7.83 -0.15
N GLU A 98 -2.94 7.19 -0.96
CA GLU A 98 -3.54 7.83 -2.14
C GLU A 98 -4.55 8.92 -1.75
N SER A 99 -5.31 8.72 -0.67
CA SER A 99 -6.18 9.77 -0.11
C SER A 99 -5.40 10.96 0.46
N ALA A 100 -4.21 10.70 1.04
CA ALA A 100 -3.33 11.74 1.59
C ALA A 100 -2.57 12.52 0.51
N LYS A 101 -2.24 11.91 -0.64
CA LYS A 101 -1.67 12.62 -1.79
C LYS A 101 -2.68 13.55 -2.47
N LYS A 102 -3.95 13.16 -2.56
CA LYS A 102 -5.01 14.03 -3.12
C LYS A 102 -5.36 15.24 -2.25
N LYS A 103 -5.01 15.24 -0.96
CA LYS A 103 -5.24 16.38 -0.03
C LYS A 103 -4.13 17.44 -0.04
N LYS A 104 -3.03 17.25 -0.79
CA LYS A 104 -1.88 18.19 -0.81
C LYS A 104 -1.97 19.30 -1.86
N THR A 105 -3.07 19.42 -2.61
CA THR A 105 -3.36 20.61 -3.41
C THR A 105 -4.32 21.51 -2.63
N LEU A 106 -3.83 22.14 -1.56
CA LEU A 106 -4.49 23.32 -0.99
C LEU A 106 -4.30 24.47 -1.98
N ALA A 107 -5.23 24.58 -2.93
CA ALA A 107 -5.32 25.76 -3.78
C ALA A 107 -5.63 26.97 -2.89
N LEU A 108 -4.69 27.91 -2.82
CA LEU A 108 -4.88 29.21 -2.18
C LEU A 108 -5.92 29.96 -3.01
N LYS A 109 -7.18 29.96 -2.57
CA LYS A 109 -8.22 30.78 -3.20
C LYS A 109 -7.99 32.22 -2.73
N VAL A 110 -7.23 32.97 -3.54
CA VAL A 110 -7.08 34.41 -3.40
C VAL A 110 -8.40 35.05 -3.82
N SER A 111 -9.13 35.59 -2.85
CA SER A 111 -10.16 36.58 -3.15
C SER A 111 -9.43 37.85 -3.57
N THR A 112 -9.24 38.05 -4.87
CA THR A 112 -8.96 39.40 -5.36
C THR A 112 -10.20 40.24 -5.07
N PRO A 113 -10.10 41.40 -4.38
CA PRO A 113 -11.09 42.43 -4.58
C PRO A 113 -10.89 42.92 -6.02
N THR A 114 -11.52 42.26 -6.98
CA THR A 114 -11.72 42.83 -8.30
C THR A 114 -12.55 44.08 -8.07
N SER A 115 -11.89 45.21 -8.28
CA SER A 115 -12.51 46.45 -8.67
C SER A 115 -13.49 46.20 -9.82
N SER A 116 -14.77 46.02 -9.48
CA SER A 116 -15.88 46.27 -10.38
C SER A 116 -16.64 47.46 -9.82
N ALA A 117 -16.54 48.55 -10.58
CA ALA A 117 -17.10 49.86 -10.29
C ALA A 117 -18.59 49.83 -9.91
N SER A 118 -18.92 50.51 -8.82
CA SER A 118 -20.03 51.46 -8.74
C SER A 118 -20.07 52.08 -7.34
N ASP A 119 -19.77 53.38 -7.30
CA ASP A 119 -20.35 54.42 -6.45
C ASP A 119 -20.53 54.14 -4.94
N THR A 120 -19.70 54.80 -4.14
CA THR A 120 -20.08 55.86 -3.17
C THR A 120 -19.15 55.88 -1.95
N ASN A 121 -18.41 56.99 -1.84
CA ASN A 121 -17.91 57.66 -0.64
C ASN A 121 -17.32 56.86 0.54
N SER A 122 -16.09 57.27 0.87
CA SER A 122 -15.57 57.51 2.23
C SER A 122 -14.61 56.47 2.81
N SER A 123 -13.31 56.83 2.80
CA SER A 123 -12.35 56.73 3.92
C SER A 123 -10.94 56.37 3.40
N GLU A 124 -10.06 57.37 3.36
CA GLU A 124 -8.65 57.26 2.93
C GLU A 124 -7.77 56.38 3.86
N ASN A 125 -8.35 55.77 4.91
CA ASN A 125 -7.63 54.98 5.92
C ASN A 125 -7.49 53.48 5.58
N ASP A 126 -8.24 52.94 4.64
CA ASP A 126 -8.29 51.49 4.40
C ASP A 126 -7.21 51.00 3.42
N GLU A 127 -6.67 51.88 2.59
CA GLU A 127 -5.66 51.52 1.57
C GLU A 127 -4.24 51.39 2.16
N GLU A 128 -3.89 52.20 3.17
CA GLU A 128 -2.61 52.09 3.88
C GLU A 128 -2.54 50.81 4.72
N LYS A 129 -3.63 50.46 5.42
CA LYS A 129 -3.71 49.21 6.19
C LYS A 129 -3.52 47.97 5.31
N LEU A 130 -4.09 47.98 4.10
CA LEU A 130 -3.93 46.89 3.15
C LEU A 130 -2.48 46.75 2.66
N LYS A 131 -1.81 47.87 2.36
CA LYS A 131 -0.40 47.88 1.95
C LYS A 131 0.50 47.39 3.10
N ASP A 132 0.22 47.80 4.32
CA ASP A 132 0.94 47.34 5.52
C ASP A 132 0.76 45.84 5.77
N GLU A 133 -0.45 45.30 5.59
CA GLU A 133 -0.71 43.86 5.70
C GLU A 133 0.04 43.06 4.63
N ILE A 134 0.03 43.53 3.37
CA ILE A 134 0.76 42.91 2.26
C ILE A 134 2.28 42.97 2.51
N ALA A 135 2.79 44.09 3.03
CA ALA A 135 4.20 44.25 3.38
C ALA A 135 4.60 43.32 4.55
N LEU A 136 3.75 43.18 5.56
CA LEU A 136 3.94 42.25 6.68
C LEU A 136 4.00 40.79 6.21
N ILE A 137 3.13 40.40 5.30
CA ILE A 137 3.11 39.05 4.71
C ILE A 137 4.39 38.82 3.88
N SER A 138 4.76 39.79 3.03
CA SER A 138 5.98 39.71 2.20
C SER A 138 7.25 39.57 3.05
N ARG A 139 7.35 40.33 4.14
CA ARG A 139 8.50 40.28 5.07
C ARG A 139 8.59 38.95 5.83
N ARG A 140 7.44 38.37 6.21
CA ARG A 140 7.36 37.03 6.81
C ARG A 140 7.75 35.94 5.82
N PHE A 141 7.35 36.08 4.55
CA PHE A 141 7.73 35.14 3.50
C PHE A 141 9.24 35.20 3.21
N ASP A 142 9.81 36.40 3.11
CA ASP A 142 11.25 36.57 2.91
C ASP A 142 12.06 35.95 4.04
N THR A 143 11.68 36.18 5.29
CA THR A 143 12.34 35.58 6.46
C THR A 143 12.28 34.05 6.45
N LEU A 144 11.14 33.47 6.06
CA LEU A 144 10.99 32.03 5.85
C LEU A 144 11.95 31.50 4.76
N MET A 145 12.06 32.22 3.64
CA MET A 145 12.93 31.86 2.52
C MET A 145 14.42 32.04 2.85
N LYS A 146 14.80 33.01 3.68
CA LYS A 146 16.17 33.11 4.21
C LYS A 146 16.49 31.90 5.12
N LYS A 147 15.54 31.45 5.94
CA LYS A 147 15.71 30.29 6.84
C LYS A 147 15.87 28.97 6.06
N LYS A 148 15.18 28.79 4.94
CA LYS A 148 15.34 27.61 4.05
C LYS A 148 16.68 27.57 3.29
N ARG A 149 17.28 28.72 2.96
CA ARG A 149 18.61 28.77 2.30
C ARG A 149 19.75 28.19 3.15
N HIS A 150 19.65 28.25 4.47
CA HIS A 150 20.62 27.63 5.38
C HIS A 150 20.55 26.10 5.40
N LEU A 151 19.38 25.51 5.11
CA LEU A 151 19.20 24.07 5.01
C LEU A 151 19.74 23.51 3.67
N PHE A 152 19.63 24.28 2.59
CA PHE A 152 20.13 23.86 1.27
C PHE A 152 21.66 23.94 1.11
N ARG A 153 22.36 24.89 1.76
CA ARG A 153 23.85 24.97 1.69
C ARG A 153 24.59 23.89 2.49
N ARG A 154 23.95 23.21 3.45
CA ARG A 154 24.58 22.13 4.22
C ARG A 154 24.68 20.80 3.44
N SER A 155 23.87 20.62 2.39
CA SER A 155 23.85 19.37 1.62
C SER A 155 24.92 19.27 0.54
N GLN A 156 25.57 20.38 0.14
CA GLN A 156 26.56 20.39 -0.96
C GLN A 156 28.04 20.27 -0.49
N ARG A 157 28.32 20.03 0.80
CA ARG A 157 29.70 19.92 1.33
C ARG A 157 30.22 18.48 1.53
N LYS A 158 29.59 17.47 0.93
CA LYS A 158 30.10 16.07 0.97
C LYS A 158 30.62 15.53 -0.36
N TYR A 159 30.75 16.36 -1.39
CA TYR A 159 31.34 15.95 -2.68
C TYR A 159 32.30 17.02 -3.20
N ILE A 160 33.46 17.14 -2.55
CA ILE A 160 34.64 17.75 -3.19
C ILE A 160 35.76 16.71 -3.09
N ARG A 161 35.78 15.87 -4.13
CA ARG A 161 36.94 15.23 -4.79
C ARG A 161 38.16 14.90 -3.92
N PHE A 162 38.30 13.59 -3.66
CA PHE A 162 39.60 12.93 -3.81
C PHE A 162 40.13 13.21 -5.22
N ASP A 163 41.18 14.00 -5.33
CA ASP A 163 42.20 13.88 -6.38
C ASP A 163 43.41 14.75 -6.02
N ARG A 164 44.43 14.12 -5.45
CA ARG A 164 45.81 14.59 -5.52
C ARG A 164 46.76 13.41 -5.25
N ILE A 165 46.91 12.52 -6.24
CA ILE A 165 48.10 11.69 -6.41
C ILE A 165 48.59 11.95 -7.83
N LEU A 166 49.63 12.78 -7.91
CA LEU A 166 50.77 12.72 -8.83
C LEU A 166 51.71 13.87 -8.43
#